data_AF-A0A2N6AJL2-F1
#
_entry.id   AF-A0A2N6AJL2-F1
#
_cell.length_a   1.000
_cell.length_b   1.000
_cell.length_c   1.000
_cell.angle_alpha   90.00
_cell.angle_beta   90.00
_cell.angle_gamma   90.00
#
_symmetry.space_group_name_H-M   'P 1'
#
loop_
_entity.id
_entity.type
_entity.pdbx_description
1 polymer ?
#
loop_
_entity_poly.entity_id
_entity_poly.type
_entity_poly.pdbx_seq_one_letter_code
_entity_poly.pdbx_strand_id
1 'polypeptide(L)'
;MKMYRSMLICGLLLWATSAMPGCAEDEAVAPVIGECTGDVTVSISVGETVEISWEPECKLFYLLVEPVGSGSDHWAVISDSVNAIAPPVTYGIVPEGAELSRTAEPLEEGKSYDVYLYRWTGPGPHSGVPAGQGVFTR
;
A
#
# COMPACT_ATOMS: atom_id res chain seq x y z
N MET A 1 2.26 28.67 -19.97
CA MET A 1 3.58 28.16 -19.51
C MET A 1 4.46 29.37 -19.21
N LYS A 2 4.59 29.73 -17.93
CA LYS A 2 5.40 30.88 -17.48
C LYS A 2 6.80 30.38 -17.13
N MET A 3 7.76 30.68 -18.00
CA MET A 3 9.20 30.55 -17.70
C MET A 3 9.60 31.68 -16.75
N TYR A 4 9.98 31.35 -15.52
CA TYR A 4 10.69 32.29 -14.65
C TYR A 4 12.19 32.08 -14.80
N ARG A 5 12.82 33.02 -15.51
CA ARG A 5 14.26 33.28 -15.47
C ARG A 5 14.59 33.90 -14.12
N SER A 6 15.43 33.26 -13.32
CA SER A 6 16.22 33.94 -12.29
C SER A 6 17.68 33.63 -12.52
N MET A 7 18.36 34.60 -13.12
CA MET A 7 19.81 34.74 -13.08
C MET A 7 20.20 35.10 -11.65
N LEU A 8 20.94 34.23 -10.96
CA LEU A 8 21.84 34.66 -9.90
C LEU A 8 23.27 34.57 -10.40
N ILE A 9 23.88 35.75 -10.51
CA ILE A 9 25.29 35.99 -10.76
C ILE A 9 26.02 35.63 -9.47
N CYS A 10 26.78 34.54 -9.45
CA CYS A 10 27.73 34.26 -8.37
C CYS A 10 29.12 34.65 -8.85
N GLY A 11 29.66 35.72 -8.27
CA GLY A 11 30.94 36.31 -8.64
C GLY A 11 32.10 35.34 -8.46
N LEU A 12 33.05 35.41 -9.39
CA LEU A 12 34.37 34.78 -9.29
C LEU A 12 35.15 35.37 -8.10
N LEU A 13 35.68 34.49 -7.25
CA LEU A 13 36.87 34.74 -6.44
C LEU A 13 37.74 33.47 -6.35
N LEU A 14 39.04 33.71 -6.35
CA LEU A 14 40.16 32.77 -6.54
C LEU A 14 40.31 31.67 -5.46
N TRP A 15 40.57 30.45 -5.96
CA TRP A 15 41.53 29.43 -5.52
C TRP A 15 41.54 28.98 -4.03
N ALA A 16 40.94 27.82 -3.80
CA ALA A 16 41.45 26.81 -2.87
C ALA A 16 41.10 25.42 -3.42
N THR A 17 42.11 24.59 -3.72
CA THR A 17 41.97 23.15 -4.01
C THR A 17 41.43 22.46 -2.77
N SER A 18 40.12 22.52 -2.61
CA SER A 18 39.36 21.80 -1.60
C SER A 18 38.98 20.47 -2.21
N ALA A 19 39.53 19.38 -1.68
CA ALA A 19 39.09 18.03 -1.99
C ALA A 19 37.57 17.99 -1.77
N MET A 20 36.80 17.85 -2.85
CA MET A 20 35.37 17.63 -2.72
C MET A 20 35.23 16.30 -1.97
N PRO A 21 34.61 16.27 -0.78
CA PRO A 21 34.10 15.02 -0.27
C PRO A 21 33.15 14.53 -1.36
N GLY A 22 33.49 13.43 -2.01
CA GLY A 22 32.62 12.80 -3.00
C GLY A 22 31.26 12.65 -2.35
N CYS A 23 30.23 13.22 -2.96
CA CYS A 23 28.86 12.86 -2.65
C CYS A 23 28.75 11.38 -2.98
N ALA A 24 28.95 10.53 -1.96
CA ALA A 24 28.42 9.19 -2.01
C ALA A 24 26.91 9.37 -2.07
N GLU A 25 26.35 9.22 -3.27
CA GLU A 25 24.93 9.01 -3.45
C GLU A 25 24.63 7.68 -2.76
N ASP A 26 24.28 7.76 -1.47
CA ASP A 26 23.69 6.65 -0.74
C ASP A 26 22.36 6.33 -1.45
N GLU A 27 22.41 5.40 -2.41
CA GLU A 27 21.22 4.74 -2.91
C GLU A 27 20.58 4.02 -1.73
N ALA A 28 19.58 4.67 -1.12
CA ALA A 28 18.77 4.07 -0.08
C ALA A 28 18.07 2.85 -0.68
N VAL A 29 18.61 1.66 -0.42
CA VAL A 29 17.95 0.40 -0.75
C VAL A 29 16.68 0.35 0.08
N ALA A 30 15.52 0.43 -0.59
CA ALA A 30 14.24 0.29 0.07
C ALA A 30 14.19 -1.04 0.83
N PRO A 31 13.68 -1.06 2.07
CA PRO A 31 13.58 -2.29 2.83
C PRO A 31 12.74 -3.32 2.07
N VAL A 32 13.25 -4.55 1.97
CA VAL A 32 12.55 -5.64 1.32
C VAL A 32 11.42 -6.11 2.24
N ILE A 33 10.18 -5.83 1.85
CA ILE A 33 8.98 -6.31 2.57
C ILE A 33 8.78 -7.80 2.27
N GLY A 34 8.89 -8.63 3.30
CA GLY A 34 8.70 -10.08 3.25
C GLY A 34 7.23 -10.51 3.35
N GLU A 35 6.97 -11.81 3.31
CA GLU A 35 5.62 -12.36 3.50
C GLU A 35 5.22 -12.39 4.98
N CYS A 36 3.93 -12.23 5.27
CA CYS A 36 3.43 -12.38 6.63
C CYS A 36 3.57 -13.83 7.10
N THR A 37 3.96 -14.06 8.35
CA THR A 37 4.03 -15.41 8.94
C THR A 37 2.97 -15.66 10.03
N GLY A 38 2.35 -14.60 10.54
CA GLY A 38 1.33 -14.62 11.58
C GLY A 38 0.19 -13.66 11.29
N ASP A 39 -0.54 -13.31 12.33
CA ASP A 39 -1.62 -12.34 12.28
C ASP A 39 -1.07 -10.92 12.13
N VAL A 40 -1.89 -10.03 11.57
CA VAL A 40 -1.59 -8.61 11.39
C VAL A 40 -2.67 -7.76 12.06
N THR A 41 -2.27 -6.60 12.56
CA THR A 41 -3.19 -5.57 13.08
C THR A 41 -3.53 -4.61 11.96
N VAL A 42 -4.80 -4.51 11.60
CA VAL A 42 -5.28 -3.63 10.53
C VAL A 42 -5.50 -2.22 11.06
N SER A 43 -5.00 -1.23 10.33
CA SER A 43 -5.25 0.20 10.55
C SER A 43 -5.92 0.80 9.32
N ILE A 44 -6.97 1.60 9.52
CA ILE A 44 -7.76 2.16 8.42
C ILE A 44 -7.88 3.67 8.60
N SER A 45 -7.45 4.41 7.59
CA SER A 45 -7.58 5.87 7.53
C SER A 45 -8.73 6.24 6.59
N VAL A 46 -9.68 7.03 7.10
CA VAL A 46 -10.84 7.49 6.33
C VAL A 46 -10.68 8.99 6.06
N GLY A 47 -10.36 9.32 4.81
CA GLY A 47 -10.24 10.70 4.32
C GLY A 47 -10.98 10.88 2.99
N GLU A 48 -10.42 11.64 2.05
CA GLU A 48 -10.97 11.71 0.69
C GLU A 48 -11.02 10.33 0.04
N THR A 49 -9.97 9.53 0.25
CA THR A 49 -9.89 8.09 -0.03
C THR A 49 -9.81 7.29 1.28
N VAL A 50 -10.11 6.00 1.21
CA VAL A 50 -9.89 5.05 2.32
C VAL A 50 -8.57 4.35 2.09
N GLU A 51 -7.68 4.40 3.09
CA GLU A 51 -6.40 3.72 3.08
C GLU A 51 -6.38 2.62 4.14
N ILE A 52 -5.96 1.41 3.74
CA ILE A 52 -5.88 0.20 4.55
C ILE A 52 -4.41 -0.15 4.69
N SER A 53 -3.91 -0.14 5.91
CA SER A 53 -2.55 -0.56 6.26
C SER A 53 -2.61 -1.67 7.32
N TRP A 54 -1.49 -2.35 7.54
CA TRP A 54 -1.39 -3.35 8.59
C TRP A 54 0.03 -3.51 9.11
N GLU A 55 0.14 -4.00 10.34
CA GLU A 55 1.39 -4.28 11.03
C GLU A 55 1.44 -5.72 11.55
N PRO A 56 2.57 -6.45 11.42
CA PRO A 56 3.81 -6.03 10.77
C PRO A 56 3.63 -5.72 9.28
N GLU A 57 4.41 -4.77 8.74
CA GLU A 57 4.49 -4.54 7.29
C GLU A 57 5.00 -5.80 6.59
N CYS A 58 4.09 -6.52 5.94
CA CYS A 58 4.39 -7.76 5.24
C CYS A 58 3.35 -8.01 4.14
N LYS A 59 3.68 -8.88 3.19
CA LYS A 59 2.82 -9.18 2.04
C LYS A 59 1.75 -10.21 2.38
N LEU A 60 0.56 -10.01 1.82
CA LEU A 60 -0.61 -10.87 1.89
C LEU A 60 -1.12 -11.19 0.48
N PHE A 61 -2.08 -12.11 0.34
CA PHE A 61 -2.56 -12.50 -0.99
C PHE A 61 -3.97 -12.02 -1.31
N TYR A 62 -4.80 -11.73 -0.31
CA TYR A 62 -6.18 -11.34 -0.53
C TYR A 62 -6.59 -10.25 0.43
N LEU A 63 -7.22 -9.21 -0.12
CA LEU A 63 -7.88 -8.15 0.62
C LEU A 63 -9.29 -8.03 0.05
N LEU A 64 -10.29 -8.10 0.93
CA LEU A 64 -11.67 -7.81 0.57
C LEU A 64 -12.29 -6.81 1.54
N VAL A 65 -13.24 -6.06 1.03
CA VAL A 65 -14.07 -5.13 1.79
C VAL A 65 -15.53 -5.48 1.54
N GLU A 66 -16.33 -5.60 2.58
CA GLU A 66 -17.76 -5.87 2.50
C GLU A 66 -18.55 -4.97 3.46
N PRO A 67 -19.81 -4.61 3.14
CA PRO A 67 -20.68 -3.99 4.13
C PRO A 67 -20.91 -4.93 5.31
N VAL A 68 -20.84 -4.36 6.52
CA VAL A 68 -21.05 -5.12 7.77
C VAL A 68 -22.38 -5.87 7.73
N GLY A 69 -22.30 -7.19 7.91
CA GLY A 69 -23.46 -8.09 7.98
C GLY A 69 -24.12 -8.42 6.64
N SER A 70 -23.53 -8.02 5.50
CA SER A 70 -24.07 -8.34 4.17
C SER A 70 -23.56 -9.67 3.60
N GLY A 71 -22.31 -10.05 3.90
CA GLY A 71 -21.65 -11.20 3.28
C GLY A 71 -21.38 -11.06 1.78
N SER A 72 -21.42 -9.83 1.25
CA SER A 72 -21.21 -9.53 -0.17
C SER A 72 -20.03 -8.59 -0.34
N ASP A 73 -19.01 -9.07 -1.06
CA ASP A 73 -17.83 -8.28 -1.41
C ASP A 73 -18.22 -6.99 -2.15
N HIS A 74 -17.87 -5.85 -1.56
CA HIS A 74 -17.96 -4.52 -2.16
C HIS A 74 -16.75 -4.23 -3.05
N TRP A 75 -15.60 -4.79 -2.67
CA TRP A 75 -14.34 -4.68 -3.40
C TRP A 75 -13.40 -5.80 -2.97
N ALA A 76 -12.63 -6.35 -3.90
CA ALA A 76 -11.63 -7.35 -3.59
C ALA A 76 -10.48 -7.37 -4.59
N VAL A 77 -9.28 -7.58 -4.08
CA VAL A 77 -8.04 -7.76 -4.86
C VAL A 77 -7.31 -9.00 -4.39
N ILE A 78 -6.70 -9.72 -5.33
CA ILE A 78 -6.06 -11.02 -5.08
C ILE A 78 -4.71 -11.10 -5.80
N SER A 79 -3.74 -11.80 -5.22
CA SER A 79 -2.55 -12.27 -5.92
C SER A 79 -2.51 -13.80 -5.90
N ASP A 80 -2.81 -14.43 -7.03
CA ASP A 80 -2.97 -15.88 -7.09
C ASP A 80 -1.66 -16.62 -6.80
N SER A 81 -1.72 -17.61 -5.90
CA SER A 81 -0.59 -18.48 -5.55
C SER A 81 0.63 -17.79 -4.93
N VAL A 82 0.52 -16.52 -4.51
CA VAL A 82 1.64 -15.75 -3.93
C VAL A 82 1.12 -14.69 -2.97
N ASN A 83 1.91 -14.31 -1.97
CA ASN A 83 1.64 -13.12 -1.17
C ASN A 83 2.33 -11.90 -1.82
N ALA A 84 1.60 -11.11 -2.61
CA ALA A 84 2.18 -9.95 -3.31
C ALA A 84 1.61 -8.59 -2.87
N ILE A 85 0.47 -8.57 -2.17
CA ILE A 85 -0.19 -7.33 -1.73
C ILE A 85 0.56 -6.76 -0.53
N ALA A 86 1.19 -5.60 -0.69
CA ALA A 86 1.86 -4.87 0.39
C ALA A 86 0.99 -3.69 0.89
N PRO A 87 1.09 -3.30 2.18
CA PRO A 87 0.46 -2.08 2.67
C PRO A 87 1.29 -0.83 2.27
N PRO A 88 0.69 0.37 2.27
CA PRO A 88 -0.74 0.64 2.38
C PRO A 88 -1.48 0.37 1.06
N VAL A 89 -2.76 0.04 1.16
CA VAL A 89 -3.65 -0.18 0.01
C VAL A 89 -4.75 0.87 0.01
N THR A 90 -4.93 1.57 -1.11
CA THR A 90 -6.05 2.52 -1.29
C THR A 90 -7.27 1.78 -1.84
N TYR A 91 -8.43 1.98 -1.21
CA TYR A 91 -9.70 1.39 -1.64
C TYR A 91 -10.00 1.69 -3.12
N GLY A 92 -10.27 0.65 -3.89
CA GLY A 92 -10.58 0.74 -5.33
C GLY A 92 -9.36 0.85 -6.25
N ILE A 93 -8.14 0.83 -5.72
CA ILE A 93 -6.90 0.79 -6.50
C ILE A 93 -6.29 -0.61 -6.39
N VAL A 94 -6.00 -1.23 -7.54
CA VAL A 94 -5.31 -2.53 -7.58
C VAL A 94 -3.83 -2.31 -7.26
N PRO A 95 -3.29 -2.88 -6.17
CA PRO A 95 -1.89 -2.75 -5.82
C PRO A 95 -0.99 -3.55 -6.76
N GLU A 96 0.31 -3.23 -6.79
CA GLU A 96 1.27 -3.96 -7.61
C GLU A 96 1.32 -5.46 -7.25
N GLY A 97 1.38 -6.32 -8.26
CA GLY A 97 1.41 -7.77 -8.10
C GLY A 97 0.06 -8.41 -7.78
N ALA A 98 -1.02 -7.63 -7.71
CA ALA A 98 -2.37 -8.11 -7.53
C ALA A 98 -3.22 -7.93 -8.79
N GLU A 99 -4.36 -8.62 -8.79
CA GLU A 99 -5.41 -8.56 -9.79
C GLU A 99 -6.72 -8.16 -9.14
N LEU A 100 -7.62 -7.57 -9.94
CA LEU A 100 -8.95 -7.22 -9.50
C LEU A 100 -9.83 -8.48 -9.46
N SER A 101 -10.28 -8.86 -8.26
CA SER A 101 -11.25 -9.95 -8.09
C SER A 101 -12.69 -9.44 -8.14
N ARG A 102 -12.95 -8.29 -7.50
CA ARG A 102 -14.24 -7.60 -7.49
C ARG A 102 -14.04 -6.11 -7.67
N THR A 103 -14.70 -5.52 -8.67
CA THR A 103 -14.71 -4.06 -8.89
C THR A 103 -15.24 -3.33 -7.68
N ALA A 104 -14.57 -2.23 -7.30
CA ALA A 104 -15.00 -1.41 -6.19
C ALA A 104 -16.35 -0.75 -6.44
N GLU A 105 -17.26 -0.94 -5.50
CA GLU A 105 -18.50 -0.18 -5.41
C GLU A 105 -18.29 1.12 -4.60
N PRO A 106 -19.03 2.21 -4.88
CA PRO A 106 -18.94 3.44 -4.10
C PRO A 106 -19.31 3.22 -2.63
N LEU A 107 -18.46 3.69 -1.72
CA LEU A 107 -18.73 3.66 -0.29
C LEU A 107 -19.80 4.71 0.06
N GLU A 108 -20.77 4.32 0.89
CA GLU A 108 -21.89 5.14 1.33
C GLU A 108 -21.56 5.83 2.66
N GLU A 109 -21.81 7.14 2.77
CA GLU A 109 -21.63 7.88 4.02
C GLU A 109 -22.49 7.30 5.15
N GLY A 110 -21.90 7.19 6.35
CA GLY A 110 -22.51 6.62 7.54
C GLY A 110 -22.59 5.09 7.55
N LYS A 111 -22.16 4.41 6.48
CA LYS A 111 -22.18 2.94 6.39
C LYS A 111 -20.88 2.34 6.86
N SER A 112 -20.98 1.22 7.58
CA SER A 112 -19.82 0.49 8.10
C SER A 112 -19.45 -0.68 7.20
N TYR A 113 -18.15 -0.92 7.08
CA TYR A 113 -17.56 -1.92 6.22
C TYR A 113 -16.50 -2.71 6.99
N ASP A 114 -16.52 -4.02 6.81
CA ASP A 114 -15.48 -4.93 7.27
C ASP A 114 -14.38 -5.03 6.21
N VAL A 115 -13.13 -5.08 6.67
CA VAL A 115 -11.94 -5.36 5.87
C VAL A 115 -11.38 -6.67 6.36
N TYR A 116 -11.15 -7.61 5.44
CA TYR A 116 -10.49 -8.88 5.75
C TYR A 116 -9.24 -9.04 4.92
N LEU A 117 -8.19 -9.49 5.59
CA LEU A 117 -6.91 -9.80 4.98
C LEU A 117 -6.61 -11.29 5.15
N TYR A 118 -6.12 -11.91 4.09
CA TYR A 118 -5.75 -13.32 4.12
C TYR A 118 -4.32 -13.52 3.60
N ARG A 119 -3.67 -14.55 4.14
CA ARG A 119 -2.36 -15.04 3.72
C ARG A 119 -2.50 -16.32 2.90
N TRP A 120 -1.79 -16.41 1.79
CA TRP A 120 -1.73 -17.62 0.99
C TRP A 120 -0.84 -18.65 1.66
N THR A 121 -1.32 -19.90 1.73
CA THR A 121 -0.60 -21.03 2.32
C THR A 121 -0.49 -22.23 1.39
N GLY A 122 -1.05 -22.13 0.17
CA GLY A 122 -1.05 -23.21 -0.81
C GLY A 122 -1.89 -24.43 -0.40
N PRO A 123 -1.92 -25.48 -1.24
CA PRO A 123 -1.28 -25.56 -2.54
C PRO A 123 -2.10 -24.95 -3.70
N GLY A 124 -3.39 -24.65 -3.49
CA GLY A 124 -4.25 -24.08 -4.53
C GLY A 124 -4.07 -22.56 -4.68
N PRO A 125 -4.47 -21.97 -5.82
CA PRO A 125 -4.24 -20.55 -6.09
C PRO A 125 -4.94 -19.63 -5.09
N HIS A 126 -6.08 -20.04 -4.55
CA HIS A 126 -6.85 -19.29 -3.55
C HIS A 126 -6.81 -19.95 -2.16
N SER A 127 -5.80 -20.79 -1.88
CA SER A 127 -5.65 -21.45 -0.57
C SER A 127 -5.15 -20.45 0.47
N GLY A 128 -6.09 -19.68 1.03
CA GLY A 128 -5.85 -18.65 2.02
C GLY A 128 -6.26 -19.02 3.43
N VAL A 129 -5.58 -18.42 4.42
CA VAL A 129 -6.01 -18.38 5.82
C VAL A 129 -6.19 -16.93 6.28
N PRO A 130 -7.13 -16.64 7.19
CA PRO A 130 -7.26 -15.29 7.77
C PRO A 130 -5.94 -14.82 8.37
N ALA A 131 -5.60 -13.56 8.15
CA ALA A 131 -4.41 -12.91 8.70
C ALA A 131 -4.76 -11.66 9.52
N GLY A 132 -5.83 -10.95 9.18
CA GLY A 132 -6.25 -9.77 9.93
C GLY A 132 -7.63 -9.31 9.52
N GLN A 133 -8.25 -8.52 10.39
CA GLN A 133 -9.53 -7.88 10.11
C GLN A 133 -9.61 -6.50 10.74
N GLY A 134 -10.40 -5.62 10.14
CA GLY A 134 -10.69 -4.29 10.65
C GLY A 134 -12.07 -3.83 10.22
N VAL A 135 -12.57 -2.77 10.85
CA VAL A 135 -13.88 -2.17 10.52
C VAL A 135 -13.71 -0.67 10.42
N PHE A 136 -14.41 -0.05 9.47
CA PHE A 136 -14.48 1.41 9.36
C PHE A 136 -15.88 1.87 8.96
N THR A 137 -16.15 3.15 9.18
CA THR A 137 -17.36 3.82 8.71
C THR A 137 -16.95 4.90 7.71
N ARG A 138 -17.58 4.94 6.53
CA ARG A 138 -17.35 5.99 5.53
C ARG A 138 -18.08 7.27 5.89
#